data_AF-A0A7C0YJH5-F1
#
_entry.id   AF-A0A7C0YJH5-F1
#
_cell.length_a   1.000
_cell.length_b   1.000
_cell.length_c   1.000
_cell.angle_alpha   90.00
_cell.angle_beta   90.00
_cell.angle_gamma   90.00
#
_symmetry.space_group_name_H-M   'P 1'
#
loop_
_entity.id
_entity.type
_entity.pdbx_description
1 polymer ?
#
loop_
_entity_poly.entity_id
_entity_poly.type
_entity_poly.pdbx_seq_one_letter_code
_entity_poly.pdbx_strand_id
1 'polypeptide(L)' 'MPSIPPGQVRVNPKTMEYLHLGDKIEIVVAKKKRLVFKVFSLEEVPENEIWGNEEELRSHGIADYTIATCRAPLKSSEVV' A
#
# COMPACT_ATOMS: atom_id res chain seq x y z
N MET A 1 7.58 -14.07 -5.46
CA MET A 1 7.39 -12.61 -5.28
C MET A 1 8.65 -12.03 -4.68
N PRO A 2 9.07 -10.83 -5.08
CA PRO A 2 10.16 -10.13 -4.41
C PRO A 2 9.82 -9.99 -2.92
N SER A 3 10.79 -10.25 -2.04
CA SER A 3 10.60 -10.05 -0.61
C SER A 3 10.45 -8.55 -0.33
N ILE A 4 9.25 -8.13 0.08
CA ILE A 4 8.97 -6.74 0.43
C ILE A 4 9.21 -6.57 1.93
N PRO A 5 10.07 -5.63 2.36
CA PRO A 5 10.29 -5.38 3.78
C PRO A 5 9.01 -4.87 4.48
N PRO A 6 8.81 -5.19 5.77
CA PRO A 6 7.74 -4.59 6.57
C PRO A 6 7.76 -3.05 6.54
N GLY A 7 6.60 -2.43 6.68
CA GLY A 7 6.40 -0.98 6.60
C GLY A 7 6.47 -0.42 5.18
N GLN A 8 6.61 -1.28 4.16
CA GLN A 8 6.72 -0.87 2.76
C GLN A 8 5.72 -1.58 1.86
N VAL A 9 5.34 -0.89 0.79
CA VAL A 9 4.57 -1.46 -0.30
C VAL A 9 5.18 -1.12 -1.66
N ARG A 10 4.80 -1.88 -2.67
CA ARG A 10 5.15 -1.71 -4.07
C ARG A 10 3.89 -1.47 -4.89
N VAL A 11 3.97 -0.51 -5.78
CA VAL A 11 2.86 -0.08 -6.65
C VAL A 11 3.40 0.24 -8.03
N ASN A 12 2.54 0.17 -9.04
CA ASN A 12 2.93 0.59 -10.38
C ASN A 12 3.26 2.11 -10.40
N PRO A 13 4.33 2.55 -11.11
CA PRO A 13 4.63 3.96 -11.27
C PRO A 13 3.46 4.80 -11.80
N LYS A 14 2.67 4.26 -12.74
CA LYS A 14 1.51 4.95 -13.30
C LYS A 14 0.40 5.15 -12.26
N THR A 15 0.22 4.17 -11.37
CA THR A 15 -0.74 4.26 -10.26
C THR A 15 -0.30 5.31 -9.24
N MET A 16 1.01 5.43 -8.98
CA MET A 16 1.53 6.52 -8.15
C MET A 16 1.23 7.88 -8.74
N GLU A 17 1.47 8.07 -10.04
CA GLU A 17 1.20 9.32 -10.74
C GLU A 17 -0.30 9.65 -10.73
N TYR A 18 -1.14 8.67 -11.08
CA TYR A 18 -2.58 8.80 -11.12
C TYR A 18 -3.19 9.17 -9.76
N LEU A 19 -2.68 8.58 -8.67
CA LEU A 19 -3.15 8.84 -7.30
C LEU A 19 -2.39 9.99 -6.61
N HIS A 20 -1.45 10.64 -7.29
CA HIS A 20 -0.56 11.68 -6.76
C HIS A 20 0.13 11.25 -5.45
N LEU A 21 0.67 10.03 -5.42
CA LEU A 21 1.38 9.50 -4.25
C LEU A 21 2.78 10.13 -4.14
N GLY A 22 3.13 10.53 -2.91
CA GLY A 22 4.48 10.95 -2.54
C GLY A 22 5.32 9.75 -2.07
N ASP A 23 5.86 9.84 -0.85
CA ASP A 23 6.64 8.79 -0.20
C ASP A 23 5.79 7.80 0.62
N LYS A 24 4.49 8.08 0.76
CA LYS A 24 3.54 7.31 1.57
C LYS A 24 2.23 7.06 0.85
N ILE A 25 1.57 5.98 1.23
CA ILE A 25 0.23 5.62 0.81
C ILE A 25 -0.63 5.22 2.01
N GLU A 26 -1.88 5.67 2.03
CA GLU A 26 -2.87 5.24 3.02
C GLU A 26 -3.76 4.15 2.41
N ILE A 27 -3.74 2.98 3.04
CA ILE A 27 -4.60 1.83 2.71
C ILE A 27 -5.74 1.77 3.73
N VAL A 28 -6.97 1.92 3.23
CA VAL A 28 -8.19 1.89 4.03
C VAL A 28 -8.96 0.61 3.74
N VAL A 29 -9.08 -0.22 4.78
CA VAL A 29 -9.79 -1.51 4.72
C VAL A 29 -11.10 -1.40 5.47
N ALA A 30 -12.20 -1.77 4.78
CA ALA A 30 -13.56 -1.79 5.32
C ALA A 30 -14.00 -0.50 6.05
N LYS A 31 -13.48 0.68 5.64
CA LYS A 31 -13.71 2.01 6.24
C LYS A 31 -13.34 2.16 7.72
N LYS A 32 -12.77 1.14 8.35
CA LYS A 32 -12.46 1.13 9.79
C LYS A 32 -10.96 1.21 10.06
N LYS A 33 -10.16 0.47 9.28
CA LYS A 33 -8.71 0.38 9.49
C LYS A 33 -7.98 1.22 8.45
N ARG A 34 -7.09 2.09 8.91
CA ARG A 34 -6.24 2.94 8.09
C ARG A 34 -4.80 2.59 8.42
N LEU A 35 -4.04 2.21 7.41
CA LEU A 35 -2.63 1.85 7.53
C LEU A 35 -1.85 2.74 6.59
N VAL A 36 -0.71 3.24 7.06
CA VAL A 36 0.13 4.15 6.28
C VAL A 36 1.46 3.47 6.05
N PHE A 37 1.76 3.16 4.80
CA PHE A 37 2.99 2.49 4.40
C PHE A 37 3.89 3.42 3.61
N LYS A 38 5.19 3.15 3.64
CA LYS A 38 6.12 3.76 2.70
C LYS A 38 5.90 3.15 1.31
N VAL A 39 5.74 3.99 0.29
CA VAL A 39 5.46 3.53 -1.07
C VAL A 39 6.69 3.62 -1.95
N PHE A 40 6.90 2.61 -2.78
CA PHE A 40 7.94 2.59 -3.80
C PHE A 40 7.36 2.08 -5.11
N SER A 41 7.83 2.61 -6.23
CA SER A 41 7.43 2.16 -7.55
C SER A 41 8.08 0.82 -7.89
N LEU A 42 7.33 -0.05 -8.57
CA LEU A 42 7.82 -1.29 -9.17
C LEU A 42 6.96 -1.60 -10.40
N GLU A 43 7.60 -1.65 -11.58
CA GLU A 43 6.90 -1.86 -12.86
C GLU A 43 6.23 -3.24 -12.98
N GLU A 44 6.72 -4.23 -12.25
CA GLU A 44 6.15 -5.59 -12.21
C GLU A 44 4.77 -5.63 -11.55
N VAL A 45 4.44 -4.64 -10.72
CA VAL A 45 3.14 -4.56 -10.06
C VAL A 45 2.10 -4.07 -11.06
N PRO A 46 0.98 -4.79 -11.25
CA PRO A 46 -0.13 -4.31 -12.08
C PRO A 46 -0.69 -2.96 -11.60
N GLU A 47 -1.24 -2.16 -12.52
CA GLU A 47 -1.74 -0.80 -12.22
C GLU A 47 -2.87 -0.78 -11.17
N ASN A 48 -3.58 -1.88 -11.01
CA ASN A 48 -4.70 -2.06 -10.07
C ASN A 48 -4.33 -2.87 -8.81
N GLU A 49 -3.05 -3.17 -8.60
CA GLU A 49 -2.57 -3.98 -7.49
C GLU A 49 -1.58 -3.22 -6.60
N ILE A 50 -1.46 -3.71 -5.36
CA ILE A 50 -0.51 -3.23 -4.37
C ILE A 50 0.07 -4.44 -3.70
N TRP A 51 1.39 -4.56 -3.72
CA TRP A 51 2.09 -5.66 -3.08
C TRP A 51 2.74 -5.15 -1.81
N GLY A 52 2.63 -5.91 -0.73
CA GLY A 52 3.22 -5.59 0.57
C GLY A 52 3.81 -6.83 1.22
N ASN A 53 4.34 -6.67 2.42
CA ASN A 53 4.83 -7.80 3.20
C ASN A 53 3.66 -8.71 3.65
N GLU A 54 3.72 -10.00 3.32
CA GLU A 54 2.61 -10.93 3.56
C GLU A 54 2.29 -11.10 5.05
N GLU A 55 3.32 -11.28 5.89
CA GLU A 55 3.13 -11.48 7.33
C GLU A 55 2.55 -10.23 8.01
N GLU A 56 3.02 -9.05 7.63
CA GLU A 56 2.54 -7.76 8.13
C GLU A 56 1.07 -7.52 7.73
N LEU A 57 0.75 -7.67 6.44
CA LEU A 57 -0.62 -7.52 5.94
C LEU A 57 -1.56 -8.50 6.66
N ARG A 58 -1.16 -9.75 6.82
CA ARG A 58 -1.93 -10.77 7.55
C ARG A 58 -2.12 -10.41 9.02
N SER A 59 -1.09 -9.91 9.70
CA SER A 59 -1.19 -9.42 11.08
C SER A 59 -2.19 -8.27 11.21
N HIS A 60 -2.36 -7.51 10.12
CA HIS A 60 -3.34 -6.45 10.02
C HIS A 60 -4.73 -6.90 9.55
N GLY A 61 -4.93 -8.19 9.29
CA GLY A 61 -6.21 -8.75 8.83
C GLY A 61 -6.48 -8.50 7.34
N ILE A 62 -5.43 -8.27 6.56
CA ILE A 62 -5.48 -8.13 5.10
C ILE A 62 -5.01 -9.46 4.51
N ALA A 63 -5.92 -10.19 3.88
CA ALA A 63 -5.60 -11.41 3.16
C ALA A 63 -5.10 -11.09 1.76
N ASP A 64 -4.41 -12.04 1.12
CA ASP A 64 -4.09 -11.94 -0.29
C ASP A 64 -5.37 -11.73 -1.14
N TYR A 65 -5.25 -10.98 -2.23
CA TYR A 65 -6.36 -10.54 -3.08
C TYR A 65 -7.49 -9.75 -2.38
N THR A 66 -7.22 -9.13 -1.24
CA THR A 66 -8.18 -8.22 -0.58
C THR A 66 -8.31 -6.90 -1.34
N ILE A 67 -9.54 -6.47 -1.62
CA ILE A 67 -9.81 -5.14 -2.20
C ILE A 67 -9.78 -4.09 -1.08
N ALA A 68 -8.94 -3.07 -1.26
CA ALA A 68 -8.81 -1.95 -0.33
C ALA A 68 -8.88 -0.60 -1.06
N THR A 69 -9.34 0.44 -0.36
CA THR A 69 -9.29 1.82 -0.88
C THR A 69 -7.93 2.41 -0.60
N CYS A 70 -7.24 2.85 -1.65
CA CYS A 70 -5.88 3.36 -1.55
C CYS A 70 -5.84 4.82 -2.02
N ARG A 71 -5.13 5.66 -1.27
CA ARG A 71 -5.09 7.11 -1.53
C ARG A 71 -3.83 7.75 -0.95
N ALA A 72 -3.54 8.96 -1.42
CA ALA A 72 -2.58 9.83 -0.75
C ALA A 72 -3.02 10.11 0.70
N PRO A 73 -2.11 10.07 1.69
CA PRO A 73 -2.45 10.34 3.09
C PRO A 73 -3.04 11.75 3.27
N LEU A 74 -4.15 11.86 4.00
CA LEU A 74 -4.83 13.13 4.26
C LEU A 74 -4.13 14.01 5.32
N LYS A 75 -3.25 13.43 6.15
CA LYS A 75 -2.46 14.10 7.18
C LYS A 75 -1.06 13.49 7.23
N SER A 76 -0.11 14.20 7.83
CA SER A 76 1.19 13.60 8.18
C SER A 76 0.96 12.57 9.28
N SER A 77 0.74 11.33 8.88
CA SER A 77 0.56 10.18 9.75
C SER A 77 1.88 9.40 9.85
N GLU A 78 2.14 8.85 11.04
CA GLU A 78 3.25 7.95 11.29
C GLU A 78 3.06 6.68 10.44
N VAL A 79 4.18 6.20 9.90
CA VAL A 79 4.21 4.95 9.12
C VAL A 79 4.05 3.81 10.12
N VAL A 80 3.17 2.85 9.81
CA VAL A 80 2.98 1.66 10.64
C VAL A 80 4.18 0.73 10.59
#